data_AF-B6EL94-F1
#
_entry.id   AF-B6EL94-F1
#
_cell.length_a   1.000
_cell.length_b   1.000
_cell.length_c   1.000
_cell.angle_alpha   90.00
_cell.angle_beta   90.00
_cell.angle_gamma   90.00
#
_symmetry.space_group_name_H-M   'P 1'
#
loop_
_entity.id
_entity.type
_entity.pdbx_description
1 polymer ?
#
loop_
_entity_poly.entity_id
_entity_poly.type
_entity_poly.pdbx_seq_one_letter_code
_entity_poly.pdbx_strand_id
1 'polypeptide(L)'
;MDSFFSSEIILSNSTFFFFMTLLLTGFLHIPLWCGKNLSKIQWKKVDYLWPLVAGIGLMGTVSEVRSRVASDWAETEHTRAVLSLESINDYTVNQLKSFLCASEPRVNRGVESQQSCSWFLNSANYLQSVNFNELPNLTFDSLPEITFRSELIESDVMWLQGMFDNYQSQKYAYESTVLETKKHPLEELFWYLSPYLICIAISVRVTKVSAELKMERQEG
;
A
#
# COMPACT_ATOMS: atom_id res chain seq x y z
N MET A 1 -17.13 26.18 -1.36
CA MET A 1 -16.52 24.90 -0.97
C MET A 1 -15.03 25.07 -1.16
N ASP A 2 -14.32 25.32 -0.08
CA ASP A 2 -12.87 25.35 -0.12
C ASP A 2 -12.40 23.91 -0.29
N SER A 3 -11.70 23.61 -1.38
CA SER A 3 -11.09 22.30 -1.59
C SER A 3 -9.96 22.11 -0.57
N PHE A 4 -9.63 20.86 -0.21
CA PHE A 4 -8.49 20.56 0.67
C PHE A 4 -7.18 21.25 0.21
N PHE A 5 -7.00 21.39 -1.11
CA PHE A 5 -5.86 22.09 -1.71
C PHE A 5 -5.92 23.63 -1.61
N SER A 6 -7.08 24.21 -1.33
CA SER A 6 -7.22 25.64 -1.05
C SER A 6 -6.95 26.00 0.42
N SER A 7 -7.06 25.05 1.35
CA SER A 7 -6.69 25.24 2.76
C SER A 7 -5.22 24.93 3.05
N GLU A 8 -4.62 23.96 2.35
CA GLU A 8 -3.24 23.51 2.60
C GLU A 8 -2.26 24.03 1.53
N ILE A 9 -1.86 25.29 1.70
CA ILE A 9 -1.08 26.09 0.73
C ILE A 9 0.28 25.45 0.37
N ILE A 10 0.96 24.80 1.32
CA ILE A 10 2.27 24.18 1.04
C ILE A 10 2.14 22.86 0.30
N LEU A 11 1.10 22.07 0.60
CA LEU A 11 0.83 20.80 -0.07
C LEU A 11 0.27 20.99 -1.48
N SER A 12 -0.28 22.17 -1.80
CA SER A 12 -0.89 22.45 -3.10
C SER A 12 0.10 22.87 -4.19
N ASN A 13 1.25 23.46 -3.84
CA ASN A 13 2.25 23.85 -4.83
C ASN A 13 3.69 23.81 -4.27
N SER A 14 4.56 23.05 -4.94
CA SER A 14 5.97 22.88 -4.56
C SER A 14 6.76 24.19 -4.55
N THR A 15 6.32 25.25 -5.24
CA THR A 15 6.97 26.56 -5.16
C THR A 15 6.85 27.19 -3.77
N PHE A 16 5.81 26.88 -2.99
CA PHE A 16 5.67 27.41 -1.64
C PHE A 16 6.77 26.92 -0.70
N PHE A 17 7.26 25.69 -0.89
CA PHE A 17 8.42 25.19 -0.15
C PHE A 17 9.65 26.11 -0.34
N PHE A 18 9.92 26.51 -1.57
CA PHE A 18 11.03 27.41 -1.89
C PHE A 18 10.84 28.79 -1.24
N PHE A 19 9.66 29.41 -1.40
CA PHE A 19 9.39 30.72 -0.82
C PHE A 19 9.41 30.71 0.72
N MET A 20 8.86 29.67 1.35
CA MET A 20 8.91 29.51 2.81
C MET A 20 10.34 29.33 3.31
N THR A 21 11.16 28.54 2.63
CA THR A 21 12.58 28.38 2.96
C THR A 21 13.31 29.72 2.86
N LEU A 22 13.07 30.51 1.80
CA LEU A 22 13.65 31.85 1.66
C LEU A 22 13.20 32.81 2.77
N LEU A 23 11.90 32.81 3.08
CA LEU A 23 11.32 33.66 4.12
C LEU A 23 11.90 33.32 5.50
N LEU A 24 11.92 32.04 5.86
CA LEU A 24 12.50 31.56 7.12
C LEU A 24 13.99 31.89 7.21
N THR A 25 14.72 31.71 6.11
CA THR A 25 16.14 32.08 6.04
C THR A 25 16.31 33.57 6.27
N GLY A 26 15.57 34.42 5.55
CA GLY A 26 15.61 35.87 5.73
C GLY A 26 15.30 36.29 7.17
N PHE A 27 14.25 35.71 7.76
CA PHE A 27 13.86 35.97 9.15
C PHE A 27 14.97 35.59 10.15
N LEU A 28 15.57 34.42 10.01
CA LEU A 28 16.67 33.96 10.87
C LEU A 28 17.95 34.80 10.71
N HIS A 29 18.12 35.51 9.59
CA HIS A 29 19.25 36.43 9.38
C HIS A 29 19.05 37.82 10.00
N ILE A 30 17.82 38.21 10.38
CA ILE A 30 17.55 39.53 10.99
C ILE A 30 18.45 39.80 12.21
N PRO A 31 18.61 38.89 13.18
CA PRO A 31 19.51 39.11 14.32
C PRO A 31 20.96 39.33 13.89
N LEU A 32 21.43 38.58 12.89
CA LEU A 32 22.77 38.72 12.35
C LEU A 32 22.98 40.10 11.72
N TRP A 33 22.00 40.63 11.00
CA TRP A 33 22.04 41.99 10.43
C TRP A 33 21.99 43.07 11.51
N CYS A 34 21.22 42.87 12.59
CA CYS A 34 21.19 43.76 13.75
C CYS A 34 22.44 43.65 14.66
N GLY A 35 23.47 42.92 14.24
CA GLY A 35 24.73 42.79 14.98
C GLY A 35 24.68 41.82 16.17
N LYS A 36 23.57 41.11 16.37
CA LYS A 36 23.42 40.10 17.42
C LYS A 36 23.82 38.73 16.86
N ASN A 37 25.05 38.30 17.13
CA ASN A 37 25.54 36.97 16.79
C ASN A 37 25.64 36.09 18.04
N LEU A 38 25.41 34.79 17.88
CA LEU A 38 25.65 33.79 18.92
C LEU A 38 27.14 33.49 19.04
N SER A 39 27.55 32.97 20.20
CA SER A 39 28.92 32.51 20.43
C SER A 39 29.23 31.20 19.69
N LYS A 40 30.52 30.88 19.50
CA LYS A 40 30.96 29.62 18.86
C LYS A 40 30.35 28.38 19.51
N ILE A 41 30.20 28.35 20.84
CA ILE A 41 29.61 27.23 21.57
C ILE A 41 28.11 27.11 21.29
N GLN A 42 27.39 28.24 21.20
CA GLN A 42 25.96 28.24 20.90
C GLN A 42 25.68 27.75 19.47
N TRP A 43 26.48 28.16 18.48
CA TRP A 43 26.37 27.63 17.12
C TRP A 43 26.67 26.13 17.02
N LYS A 44 27.62 25.62 17.84
CA LYS A 44 27.82 24.17 17.96
C LYS A 44 26.59 23.43 18.48
N LYS A 45 25.82 24.02 19.42
CA LYS A 45 24.55 23.42 19.88
C LYS A 45 23.51 23.37 18.77
N VAL A 46 23.41 24.44 17.97
CA VAL A 46 22.52 24.48 16.79
C VAL A 46 22.89 23.42 15.76
N ASP A 47 24.17 23.05 15.67
CA ASP A 47 24.65 21.98 14.79
C ASP A 47 24.09 20.59 15.11
N TYR A 48 23.70 20.35 16.37
CA TYR A 48 22.97 19.13 16.75
C TYR A 48 21.46 19.24 16.53
N LEU A 49 20.91 20.47 16.52
CA LEU A 49 19.47 20.70 16.39
C LEU A 49 18.99 20.50 14.95
N TRP A 50 19.67 21.10 13.96
CA TRP A 50 19.22 21.02 12.57
C TRP A 50 19.17 19.59 12.00
N PRO A 51 20.13 18.66 12.26
CA PRO A 51 20.02 17.30 11.74
C PRO A 51 18.93 16.50 12.45
N LEU A 52 18.65 16.80 13.72
CA LEU A 52 17.55 16.18 14.46
C LEU A 52 16.19 16.60 13.87
N VAL A 53 16.00 17.89 13.61
CA VAL A 53 14.80 18.42 12.95
C VAL A 53 14.67 17.86 11.54
N ALA A 54 15.76 17.81 10.77
CA ALA A 54 15.77 17.20 9.44
C ALA A 54 15.41 15.70 9.49
N GLY A 55 15.92 14.97 10.48
CA GLY A 55 15.63 13.55 10.67
C GLY A 55 14.15 13.29 10.93
N ILE A 56 13.51 14.09 11.79
CA ILE A 56 12.06 14.00 12.03
C ILE A 56 11.29 14.37 10.75
N GLY A 57 11.73 15.40 10.03
CA GLY A 57 11.14 15.77 8.75
C GLY A 57 11.20 14.62 7.73
N LEU A 58 12.34 13.92 7.65
CA LEU A 58 12.51 12.78 6.75
C LEU A 58 11.63 11.58 7.14
N MET A 59 11.36 11.34 8.43
CA MET A 59 10.43 10.27 8.85
C MET A 59 9.04 10.44 8.22
N GLY A 60 8.53 11.67 8.14
CA GLY A 60 7.26 11.95 7.47
C GLY A 60 7.29 11.60 5.97
N THR A 61 8.42 11.84 5.29
CA THR A 61 8.58 11.44 3.88
C THR A 61 8.65 9.93 3.71
N VAL A 62 9.32 9.22 4.63
CA VAL A 62 9.39 7.75 4.61
C VAL A 62 8.00 7.13 4.80
N SER A 63 7.17 7.68 5.70
CA SER A 63 5.79 7.23 5.88
C SER A 63 4.94 7.42 4.61
N GLU A 64 5.11 8.55 3.91
CA GLU A 64 4.42 8.78 2.62
C GLU A 64 4.84 7.76 1.57
N VAL A 65 6.14 7.52 1.41
CA VAL A 65 6.64 6.55 0.43
C VAL A 65 6.14 5.16 0.77
N ARG A 66 6.18 4.74 2.04
CA ARG A 66 5.65 3.45 2.50
C ARG A 66 4.16 3.32 2.16
N SER A 67 3.34 4.30 2.53
CA SER A 67 1.90 4.29 2.29
C SER A 67 1.58 4.23 0.79
N ARG A 68 2.30 4.99 -0.05
CA ARG A 68 2.13 4.96 -1.50
C ARG A 68 2.53 3.62 -2.12
N VAL A 69 3.70 3.09 -1.75
CA VAL A 69 4.16 1.79 -2.24
C VAL A 69 3.21 0.68 -1.82
N ALA A 70 2.72 0.71 -0.58
CA ALA A 70 1.71 -0.23 -0.11
C ALA A 70 0.40 -0.12 -0.90
N SER A 71 -0.03 1.09 -1.27
CA SER A 71 -1.24 1.30 -2.09
C SER A 71 -1.09 0.68 -3.47
N ASP A 72 0.03 0.95 -4.16
CA ASP A 72 0.31 0.40 -5.50
C ASP A 72 0.43 -1.13 -5.44
N TRP A 73 1.03 -1.66 -4.37
CA TRP A 73 1.17 -3.10 -4.16
C TRP A 73 -0.17 -3.77 -3.83
N ALA A 74 -1.02 -3.13 -3.03
CA ALA A 74 -2.35 -3.62 -2.69
C ALA A 74 -3.24 -3.76 -3.93
N GLU A 75 -3.17 -2.84 -4.89
CA GLU A 75 -3.90 -2.96 -6.17
C GLU A 75 -3.44 -4.19 -6.97
N THR A 76 -2.12 -4.45 -6.99
CA THR A 76 -1.56 -5.63 -7.64
C THR A 76 -2.00 -6.92 -6.94
N GLU A 77 -1.99 -6.96 -5.61
CA GLU A 77 -2.43 -8.12 -4.82
C GLU A 77 -3.93 -8.36 -4.92
N HIS A 78 -4.74 -7.29 -4.96
CA HIS A 78 -6.18 -7.37 -5.25
C HIS A 78 -6.42 -8.06 -6.59
N THR A 79 -5.76 -7.58 -7.65
CA THR A 79 -5.87 -8.17 -8.99
C THR A 79 -5.48 -9.65 -8.99
N ARG A 80 -4.39 -10.02 -8.30
CA ARG A 80 -3.97 -11.44 -8.18
C ARG A 80 -5.05 -12.30 -7.51
N ALA A 81 -5.61 -11.84 -6.40
CA ALA A 81 -6.64 -12.57 -5.68
C ALA A 81 -7.93 -12.72 -6.50
N VAL A 82 -8.33 -11.68 -7.26
CA VAL A 82 -9.45 -11.76 -8.22
C VAL A 82 -9.16 -12.79 -9.31
N LEU A 83 -7.99 -12.72 -9.96
CA LEU A 83 -7.58 -13.67 -10.99
C LEU A 83 -7.52 -15.11 -10.47
N SER A 84 -7.20 -15.32 -9.18
CA SER A 84 -7.25 -16.65 -8.57
C SER A 84 -8.68 -17.18 -8.49
N LEU A 85 -9.67 -16.35 -8.13
CA LEU A 85 -11.09 -16.75 -8.15
C LEU A 85 -11.60 -16.98 -9.57
N GLU A 86 -11.23 -16.12 -10.52
CA GLU A 86 -11.55 -16.32 -11.94
C GLU A 86 -10.97 -17.64 -12.45
N SER A 87 -9.73 -17.95 -12.08
CA SER A 87 -9.09 -19.23 -12.45
C SER A 87 -9.80 -20.44 -11.84
N ILE A 88 -10.27 -20.35 -10.59
CA ILE A 88 -11.07 -21.41 -9.96
C ILE A 88 -12.38 -21.62 -10.74
N ASN A 89 -13.07 -20.54 -11.08
CA ASN A 89 -14.31 -20.61 -11.86
C ASN A 89 -14.08 -21.18 -13.26
N ASP A 90 -13.05 -20.70 -13.97
CA ASP A 90 -12.68 -21.19 -15.29
C ASP A 90 -12.32 -22.67 -15.27
N TYR A 91 -11.55 -23.10 -14.27
CA TYR A 91 -11.24 -24.52 -14.07
C TYR A 91 -12.53 -25.33 -13.87
N THR A 92 -13.40 -24.89 -12.96
CA THR A 92 -14.69 -25.55 -12.67
C THR A 92 -15.58 -25.66 -13.91
N VAL A 93 -15.68 -24.59 -14.71
CA VAL A 93 -16.44 -24.57 -15.97
C VAL A 93 -15.78 -25.44 -17.05
N ASN A 94 -14.45 -25.49 -17.12
CA ASN A 94 -13.74 -26.33 -18.08
C ASN A 94 -13.92 -27.82 -17.78
N GLN A 95 -14.12 -28.20 -16.51
CA GLN A 95 -14.46 -29.58 -16.16
C GLN A 95 -15.82 -30.02 -16.73
N LEU A 96 -16.77 -29.10 -16.93
CA LEU A 96 -18.03 -29.39 -17.61
C LEU A 96 -17.87 -29.68 -19.10
N LYS A 97 -16.77 -29.23 -19.71
CA LYS A 97 -16.42 -29.51 -21.11
C LYS A 97 -15.52 -30.74 -21.26
N SER A 98 -15.04 -31.30 -20.16
CA SER A 98 -14.17 -32.47 -20.18
C SER A 98 -14.94 -33.73 -20.57
N PHE A 99 -14.22 -34.81 -20.86
CA PHE A 99 -14.81 -36.11 -21.18
C PHE A 99 -15.75 -36.64 -20.09
N LEU A 100 -15.60 -36.16 -18.84
CA LEU A 100 -16.43 -36.52 -17.70
C LEU A 100 -17.90 -36.12 -17.93
N CYS A 101 -18.12 -34.98 -18.58
CA CYS A 101 -19.45 -34.37 -18.79
C CYS A 101 -19.85 -34.24 -20.26
N ALA A 102 -18.91 -34.39 -21.20
CA ALA A 102 -19.20 -34.45 -22.61
C ALA A 102 -20.12 -35.64 -22.91
N SER A 103 -21.25 -35.35 -23.59
CA SER A 103 -22.25 -36.34 -23.97
C SER A 103 -21.80 -37.18 -25.18
N GLU A 104 -20.73 -37.95 -25.02
CA GLU A 104 -20.33 -38.91 -26.06
C GLU A 104 -21.18 -40.19 -25.98
N PRO A 105 -21.82 -40.62 -27.08
CA PRO A 105 -22.75 -41.75 -27.10
C PRO A 105 -22.09 -43.13 -26.89
N ARG A 106 -20.76 -43.20 -26.69
CA ARG A 106 -19.99 -44.44 -26.61
C ARG A 106 -19.65 -44.88 -25.19
N VAL A 107 -19.85 -44.03 -24.19
CA VAL A 107 -19.58 -44.35 -22.78
C VAL A 107 -20.91 -44.51 -22.06
N ASN A 108 -21.20 -45.71 -21.59
CA ASN A 108 -22.34 -45.96 -20.71
C ASN A 108 -22.10 -45.14 -19.44
N ARG A 109 -22.77 -43.99 -19.30
CA ARG A 109 -22.54 -43.07 -18.18
C ARG A 109 -22.94 -43.78 -16.88
N GLY A 110 -21.93 -44.14 -16.09
CA GLY A 110 -22.15 -44.60 -14.73
C GLY A 110 -22.79 -43.49 -13.89
N VAL A 111 -23.56 -43.89 -12.88
CA VAL A 111 -24.23 -42.98 -11.93
C VAL A 111 -23.22 -41.97 -11.33
N GLU A 112 -21.99 -42.39 -11.09
CA GLU A 112 -20.90 -41.54 -10.57
C GLU A 112 -20.53 -40.38 -11.50
N SER A 113 -20.42 -40.59 -12.81
CA SER A 113 -20.09 -39.51 -13.77
C SER A 113 -21.20 -38.46 -13.82
N GLN A 114 -22.47 -38.88 -13.76
CA GLN A 114 -23.60 -37.95 -13.74
C GLN A 114 -23.62 -37.10 -12.45
N GLN A 115 -23.35 -37.72 -11.30
CA GLN A 115 -23.27 -37.02 -10.01
C GLN A 115 -22.12 -36.00 -10.00
N SER A 116 -20.94 -36.40 -10.47
CA SER A 116 -19.77 -35.52 -10.60
C SER A 116 -20.03 -34.31 -11.50
N CYS A 117 -20.68 -34.51 -12.65
CA CYS A 117 -21.05 -33.40 -13.54
C CYS A 117 -22.08 -32.47 -12.92
N SER A 118 -23.06 -33.02 -12.20
CA SER A 118 -24.03 -32.20 -11.48
C SER A 118 -23.35 -31.35 -10.41
N TRP A 119 -22.33 -31.88 -9.73
CA TRP A 119 -21.57 -31.14 -8.74
C TRP A 119 -20.79 -29.99 -9.37
N PHE A 120 -20.01 -30.25 -10.42
CA PHE A 120 -19.29 -29.18 -11.15
C PHE A 120 -20.24 -28.10 -11.68
N LEU A 121 -21.43 -28.47 -12.15
CA LEU A 121 -22.42 -27.52 -12.65
C LEU A 121 -22.94 -26.61 -11.53
N ASN A 122 -23.26 -27.20 -10.38
CA ASN A 122 -23.72 -26.44 -9.22
C ASN A 122 -22.61 -25.54 -8.66
N SER A 123 -21.37 -26.03 -8.60
CA SER A 123 -20.19 -25.26 -8.19
C SER A 123 -19.92 -24.08 -9.13
N ALA A 124 -19.99 -24.30 -10.45
CA ALA A 124 -19.82 -23.24 -11.44
C ALA A 124 -20.92 -22.18 -11.34
N ASN A 125 -22.18 -22.59 -11.20
CA ASN A 125 -23.30 -21.66 -11.02
C ASN A 125 -23.14 -20.84 -9.72
N TYR A 126 -22.69 -21.46 -8.63
CA TYR A 126 -22.40 -20.76 -7.39
C TYR A 126 -21.30 -19.72 -7.59
N LEU A 127 -20.15 -20.11 -8.16
CA LEU A 127 -19.02 -19.21 -8.38
C LEU A 127 -19.38 -18.03 -9.29
N GLN A 128 -20.17 -18.26 -10.35
CA GLN A 128 -20.66 -17.19 -11.24
C GLN A 128 -21.60 -16.20 -10.53
N SER A 129 -22.26 -16.61 -9.45
CA SER A 129 -23.15 -15.73 -8.68
C SER A 129 -22.40 -14.81 -7.71
N VAL A 130 -21.11 -15.08 -7.46
CA VAL A 130 -20.30 -14.35 -6.48
C VAL A 130 -19.55 -13.19 -7.16
N ASN A 131 -19.56 -12.02 -6.52
CA ASN A 131 -18.77 -10.88 -6.97
C ASN A 131 -17.30 -11.03 -6.55
N PHE A 132 -16.42 -11.43 -7.47
CA PHE A 132 -14.99 -11.62 -7.17
C PHE A 132 -14.25 -10.33 -6.82
N ASN A 133 -14.72 -9.17 -7.29
CA ASN A 133 -14.08 -7.88 -6.99
C ASN A 133 -14.13 -7.53 -5.50
N GLU A 134 -15.09 -8.09 -4.75
CA GLU A 134 -15.24 -7.89 -3.30
C GLU A 134 -14.32 -8.80 -2.47
N LEU A 135 -13.55 -9.69 -3.10
CA LEU A 135 -12.70 -10.69 -2.46
C LEU A 135 -13.40 -11.39 -1.27
N PRO A 136 -14.51 -12.11 -1.51
CA PRO A 136 -15.32 -12.73 -0.46
C PRO A 136 -14.57 -13.82 0.32
N ASN A 137 -15.00 -14.13 1.54
CA ASN A 137 -14.44 -15.26 2.31
C ASN A 137 -14.89 -16.60 1.72
N LEU A 138 -14.30 -17.01 0.60
CA LEU A 138 -14.58 -18.28 -0.06
C LEU A 138 -13.51 -19.34 0.26
N THR A 139 -13.95 -20.45 0.82
CA THR A 139 -13.14 -21.66 0.97
C THR A 139 -13.67 -22.76 0.06
N PHE A 140 -12.94 -23.87 -0.06
CA PHE A 140 -13.45 -25.04 -0.78
C PHE A 140 -14.81 -25.50 -0.23
N ASP A 141 -14.99 -25.45 1.09
CA ASP A 141 -16.24 -25.81 1.78
C ASP A 141 -17.42 -24.87 1.46
N SER A 142 -17.16 -23.76 0.77
CA SER A 142 -18.22 -22.87 0.27
C SER A 142 -18.92 -23.45 -0.98
N LEU A 143 -18.31 -24.43 -1.65
CA LEU A 143 -18.93 -25.14 -2.75
C LEU A 143 -20.03 -26.08 -2.25
N PRO A 144 -20.98 -26.49 -3.13
CA PRO A 144 -21.94 -27.54 -2.79
C PRO A 144 -21.27 -28.78 -2.21
N GLU A 145 -21.87 -29.37 -1.17
CA GLU A 145 -21.32 -30.57 -0.53
C GLU A 145 -21.28 -31.76 -1.51
N ILE A 146 -20.18 -32.50 -1.48
CA ILE A 146 -20.03 -33.74 -2.27
C ILE A 146 -20.72 -34.87 -1.50
N THR A 147 -21.96 -35.19 -1.88
CA THR A 147 -22.76 -36.25 -1.23
C THR A 147 -22.58 -37.64 -1.85
N PHE A 148 -21.61 -37.81 -2.75
CA PHE A 148 -21.37 -39.04 -3.51
C PHE A 148 -19.89 -39.41 -3.42
N ARG A 149 -19.58 -40.71 -3.60
CA ARG A 149 -18.21 -41.18 -3.70
C ARG A 149 -17.86 -41.36 -5.17
N SER A 150 -16.84 -40.66 -5.65
CA SER A 150 -16.34 -40.84 -7.00
C SER A 150 -14.82 -40.68 -7.03
N GLU A 151 -14.12 -41.75 -7.41
CA GLU A 151 -12.67 -41.74 -7.65
C GLU A 151 -12.33 -40.92 -8.91
N LEU A 152 -13.31 -40.63 -9.76
CA LEU A 152 -13.13 -39.92 -11.03
C LEU A 152 -12.73 -38.45 -10.84
N ILE A 153 -13.12 -37.83 -9.72
CA ILE A 153 -12.90 -36.40 -9.45
C ILE A 153 -11.98 -36.13 -8.28
N GLU A 154 -11.39 -37.16 -7.68
CA GLU A 154 -10.54 -37.01 -6.48
C GLU A 154 -9.37 -36.05 -6.74
N SER A 155 -8.71 -36.19 -7.89
CA SER A 155 -7.63 -35.29 -8.31
C SER A 155 -8.12 -33.87 -8.57
N ASP A 156 -9.32 -33.69 -9.13
CA ASP A 156 -9.88 -32.36 -9.40
C ASP A 156 -10.29 -31.66 -8.10
N VAL A 157 -10.83 -32.41 -7.14
CA VAL A 157 -11.16 -31.94 -5.79
C VAL A 157 -9.90 -31.49 -5.06
N MET A 158 -8.84 -32.30 -5.07
CA MET A 158 -7.55 -31.93 -4.48
C MET A 158 -6.96 -30.67 -5.14
N TRP A 159 -7.05 -30.57 -6.46
CA TRP A 159 -6.58 -29.40 -7.20
C TRP A 159 -7.37 -28.14 -6.83
N LEU A 160 -8.70 -28.23 -6.82
CA LEU A 160 -9.58 -27.13 -6.42
C LEU A 160 -9.29 -26.67 -4.98
N GLN A 161 -9.13 -27.60 -4.03
CA GLN A 161 -8.73 -27.28 -2.66
C GLN A 161 -7.44 -26.45 -2.64
N GLY A 162 -6.40 -26.89 -3.35
CA GLY A 162 -5.15 -26.14 -3.46
C GLY A 162 -5.31 -24.76 -4.09
N MET A 163 -6.22 -24.60 -5.07
CA MET A 163 -6.52 -23.28 -5.65
C MET A 163 -7.23 -22.36 -4.65
N PHE A 164 -8.17 -22.87 -3.85
CA PHE A 164 -8.82 -22.11 -2.78
C PHE A 164 -7.83 -21.72 -1.66
N ASP A 165 -6.92 -22.62 -1.28
CA ASP A 165 -5.87 -22.31 -0.30
C ASP A 165 -4.94 -21.21 -0.81
N ASN A 166 -4.56 -21.28 -2.09
CA ASN A 166 -3.79 -20.22 -2.74
C ASN A 166 -4.55 -18.89 -2.77
N TYR A 167 -5.85 -18.91 -3.09
CA TYR A 167 -6.70 -17.73 -3.03
C TYR A 167 -6.71 -17.11 -1.62
N GLN A 168 -6.88 -17.92 -0.58
CA GLN A 168 -6.88 -17.45 0.81
C GLN A 168 -5.54 -16.81 1.20
N SER A 169 -4.43 -17.41 0.78
CA SER A 169 -3.09 -16.84 0.97
C SER A 169 -2.93 -15.47 0.28
N GLN A 170 -3.40 -15.35 -0.97
CA GLN A 170 -3.36 -14.09 -1.72
C GLN A 170 -4.27 -13.02 -1.12
N LYS A 171 -5.47 -13.41 -0.66
CA LYS A 171 -6.39 -12.53 0.04
C LYS A 171 -5.77 -12.00 1.33
N TYR A 172 -5.18 -12.88 2.13
CA TYR A 172 -4.50 -12.48 3.37
C TYR A 172 -3.36 -11.50 3.11
N ALA A 173 -2.55 -11.74 2.06
CA ALA A 173 -1.51 -10.81 1.65
C ALA A 173 -2.11 -9.43 1.32
N TYR A 174 -3.14 -9.37 0.47
CA TYR A 174 -3.85 -8.13 0.16
C TYR A 174 -4.36 -7.40 1.41
N GLU A 175 -5.05 -8.10 2.31
CA GLU A 175 -5.58 -7.51 3.54
C GLU A 175 -4.45 -6.94 4.43
N SER A 176 -3.33 -7.66 4.53
CA SER A 176 -2.16 -7.20 5.28
C SER A 176 -1.53 -5.94 4.66
N THR A 177 -1.41 -5.89 3.34
CA THR A 177 -0.87 -4.71 2.63
C THR A 177 -1.81 -3.51 2.75
N VAL A 178 -3.14 -3.73 2.72
CA VAL A 178 -4.13 -2.67 2.94
C VAL A 178 -3.98 -2.06 4.33
N LEU A 179 -3.65 -2.85 5.35
CA LEU A 179 -3.38 -2.31 6.69
C LEU A 179 -2.14 -1.41 6.70
N GLU A 180 -1.10 -1.76 5.94
CA GLU A 180 0.11 -0.94 5.79
C GLU A 180 -0.13 0.38 5.05
N THR A 181 -1.17 0.49 4.21
CA THR A 181 -1.53 1.78 3.60
C THR A 181 -1.91 2.84 4.65
N LYS A 182 -2.41 2.40 5.81
CA LYS A 182 -2.84 3.28 6.90
C LYS A 182 -1.62 3.80 7.65
N LYS A 183 -1.57 5.12 7.83
CA LYS A 183 -0.55 5.77 8.64
C LYS A 183 -0.91 5.65 10.12
N HIS A 184 0.09 5.40 10.95
CA HIS A 184 -0.08 5.53 12.39
C HIS A 184 -0.33 7.01 12.74
N PRO A 185 -1.11 7.38 13.78
CA PRO A 185 -1.42 8.79 14.08
C PRO A 185 -0.19 9.69 14.27
N LEU A 186 0.89 9.16 14.85
CA LEU A 186 2.17 9.89 14.97
C LEU A 186 2.85 10.09 13.62
N GLU A 187 2.75 9.11 12.72
CA GLU A 187 3.30 9.24 11.37
C GLU A 187 2.52 10.28 10.55
N GLU A 188 1.20 10.38 10.74
CA GLU A 188 0.37 11.39 10.10
C GLU A 188 0.77 12.82 10.52
N LEU A 189 1.06 13.01 11.81
CA LEU A 189 1.60 14.27 12.32
C LEU A 189 2.97 14.60 11.69
N PHE A 190 3.89 13.64 11.66
CA PHE A 190 5.22 13.86 11.07
C PHE A 190 5.17 14.06 9.56
N TRP A 191 4.28 13.37 8.88
CA TRP A 191 4.00 13.55 7.46
C TRP A 191 3.54 14.98 7.18
N TYR A 192 2.57 15.48 7.94
CA TYR A 192 2.05 16.84 7.80
C TYR A 192 3.13 17.91 8.09
N LEU A 193 3.91 17.71 9.17
CA LEU A 193 4.95 18.67 9.57
C LEU A 193 6.23 18.56 8.74
N SER A 194 6.45 17.44 8.05
CA SER A 194 7.66 17.14 7.28
C SER A 194 8.18 18.30 6.42
N PRO A 195 7.37 18.88 5.49
CA PRO A 195 7.85 19.96 4.64
C PRO A 195 8.31 21.19 5.45
N TYR A 196 7.63 21.52 6.54
CA TYR A 196 7.98 22.64 7.40
C TYR A 196 9.27 22.40 8.17
N LEU A 197 9.45 21.19 8.73
CA LEU A 197 10.65 20.80 9.47
C LEU A 197 11.89 20.83 8.56
N ILE A 198 11.74 20.38 7.31
CA ILE A 198 12.83 20.43 6.32
C ILE A 198 13.18 21.89 5.98
N CYS A 199 12.19 22.75 5.73
CA CYS A 199 12.42 24.19 5.52
C CYS A 199 13.20 24.80 6.70
N ILE A 200 12.77 24.53 7.94
CA ILE A 200 13.42 25.02 9.15
C ILE A 200 14.86 24.52 9.23
N ALA A 201 15.10 23.22 9.02
CA ALA A 201 16.44 22.64 9.08
C ALA A 201 17.40 23.27 8.06
N ILE A 202 16.94 23.46 6.82
CA ILE A 202 17.72 24.13 5.76
C ILE A 202 18.00 25.59 6.15
N SER A 203 16.98 26.35 6.54
CA SER A 203 17.13 27.76 6.92
C SER A 203 18.07 27.94 8.11
N VAL A 204 18.00 27.06 9.12
CA VAL A 204 18.90 27.07 10.27
C VAL A 204 20.35 26.78 9.83
N ARG A 205 20.56 25.78 8.96
CA ARG A 205 21.90 25.44 8.47
C ARG A 205 22.52 26.58 7.67
N VAL A 206 21.77 27.20 6.77
CA VAL A 206 22.23 28.35 5.98
C VAL A 206 22.60 29.51 6.90
N THR A 207 21.73 29.84 7.86
CA THR A 207 21.96 30.93 8.83
C THR A 207 23.22 30.69 9.67
N LYS A 208 23.44 29.46 10.13
CA LYS A 208 24.65 29.09 10.87
C LYS A 208 25.90 29.37 10.05
N VAL A 209 25.95 28.88 8.81
CA VAL A 209 27.13 29.07 7.93
C VAL A 209 27.39 30.57 7.70
N SER A 210 26.34 31.36 7.45
CA SER A 210 26.47 32.80 7.30
C SER A 210 26.97 33.50 8.58
N ALA A 211 26.55 33.03 9.75
CA ALA A 211 27.01 33.55 11.03
C ALA A 211 28.48 33.23 11.31
N GLU A 212 28.92 32.00 11.01
CA GLU A 212 30.32 31.55 11.14
C GLU A 212 31.24 32.39 10.24
N LEU A 213 30.88 32.57 8.97
CA LEU A 213 31.63 33.43 8.03
C LEU A 213 31.74 34.89 8.50
N LYS A 214 30.67 35.43 9.12
CA LYS A 214 30.69 36.79 9.67
C LYS A 214 31.66 36.90 10.86
N MET A 215 31.74 35.88 11.71
CA MET A 215 32.68 35.85 12.85
C MET A 215 34.13 35.78 12.36
N GLU A 216 34.42 34.91 11.40
CA GLU A 216 35.76 34.79 10.80
C GLU A 216 36.23 36.12 10.18
N ARG A 217 35.33 36.86 9.54
CA ARG A 217 35.63 38.19 8.97
C ARG A 217 35.86 39.29 10.01
N GLN A 218 35.35 39.13 11.23
CA GLN A 218 35.54 40.11 12.32
C GLN A 218 36.77 39.79 13.17
N GLU A 219 37.24 38.55 13.16
CA GLU A 219 38.44 38.09 13.88
C GLU A 219 39.73 38.27 13.05
N GLY A 220 39.65 38.54 11.74
CA GLY A 220 40.77 38.84 10.83
C GLY A 220 40.85 40.30 10.43
#